data_AF-A0A932D7E3-F1
#
_entry.id   AF-A0A932D7E3-F1
#
_cell.length_a   1.000
_cell.length_b   1.000
_cell.length_c   1.000
_cell.angle_alpha   90.00
_cell.angle_beta   90.00
_cell.angle_gamma   90.00
#
_symmetry.space_group_name_H-M   'P 1'
#
loop_
_entity.id
_entity.type
_entity.pdbx_description
1 polymer ?
#
loop_
_entity_poly.entity_id
_entity_poly.type
_entity_poly.pdbx_seq_one_letter_code
_entity_poly.pdbx_strand_id
1 'polypeptide(L)'
;MIGLGTTLRCNLAPRHIWIVLSDPAQTGGRILLANLTTLTEGCVDDACVLSPADYSLLTHATTVAYSRAQTGTAAILQELVDDGDFRVITPIPATTLAKILEAAQRTRELSDSQKELVAAVA
;
A
#
# COMPACT_ATOMS: atom_id res chain seq x y z
N MET A 1 -12.59 -0.36 9.80
CA MET A 1 -11.46 0.03 10.66
C MET A 1 -10.20 -0.08 9.82
N ILE A 2 -9.66 1.07 9.43
CA ILE A 2 -8.42 1.17 8.65
C ILE A 2 -7.23 1.03 9.60
N GLY A 3 -6.25 0.19 9.24
CA GLY A 3 -5.03 -0.07 9.99
C GLY A 3 -3.89 -0.61 9.13
N LEU A 4 -2.73 -0.88 9.73
CA LEU A 4 -1.58 -1.44 9.03
C LEU A 4 -1.95 -2.72 8.26
N GLY A 5 -1.52 -2.81 7.00
CA GLY A 5 -1.80 -3.96 6.14
C GLY A 5 -3.24 -4.02 5.60
N THR A 6 -4.11 -3.06 5.95
CA THR A 6 -5.43 -2.98 5.34
C THR A 6 -5.27 -2.89 3.83
N THR A 7 -5.86 -3.86 3.14
CA THR A 7 -5.73 -4.02 1.69
C THR A 7 -7.07 -3.70 1.05
N LEU A 8 -7.06 -2.76 0.10
CA LEU A 8 -8.26 -2.21 -0.51
C LEU A 8 -8.17 -2.29 -2.02
N ARG A 9 -9.32 -2.35 -2.69
CA ARG A 9 -9.44 -2.13 -4.13
C ARG A 9 -10.17 -0.84 -4.38
N CYS A 10 -9.58 0.03 -5.19
CA CYS A 10 -10.25 1.23 -5.69
C CYS A 10 -11.26 0.82 -6.78
N ASN A 11 -12.50 1.30 -6.67
CA ASN A 11 -13.56 1.07 -7.64
C ASN A 11 -13.55 2.09 -8.79
N LEU A 12 -12.90 3.25 -8.56
CA LEU A 12 -12.65 4.28 -9.56
C LEU A 12 -11.48 3.91 -10.48
N ALA A 13 -11.49 4.45 -11.70
CA ALA A 13 -10.40 4.22 -12.65
C ALA A 13 -9.20 5.15 -12.36
N PRO A 14 -7.94 4.64 -12.45
CA PRO A 14 -7.55 3.25 -12.68
C PRO A 14 -7.70 2.39 -11.42
N ARG A 15 -8.29 1.19 -11.59
CA ARG A 15 -8.68 0.29 -10.49
C ARG A 15 -7.51 -0.51 -9.93
N HIS A 16 -6.74 0.11 -9.04
CA HIS A 16 -5.61 -0.54 -8.36
C HIS A 16 -5.99 -1.16 -7.00
N ILE A 17 -5.17 -2.11 -6.58
CA ILE A 17 -5.11 -2.55 -5.18
C ILE A 17 -4.21 -1.58 -4.41
N TRP A 18 -4.61 -1.19 -3.22
CA TRP A 18 -3.90 -0.29 -2.32
C TRP A 18 -3.65 -0.97 -0.98
N ILE A 19 -2.52 -0.66 -0.35
CA ILE A 19 -2.11 -1.22 0.93
C ILE A 19 -1.73 -0.08 1.86
N VAL A 20 -2.28 -0.08 3.06
CA VAL A 20 -1.90 0.85 4.13
C VAL A 20 -0.58 0.38 4.76
N LEU A 21 0.44 1.23 4.72
CA LEU A 21 1.80 0.96 5.19
C LEU A 21 2.10 1.54 6.58
N SER A 22 1.15 2.27 7.15
CA SER A 22 1.24 2.90 8.47
C SER A 22 0.33 2.21 9.48
N ASP A 23 0.68 2.32 10.75
CA ASP A 23 -0.26 2.04 11.85
C ASP A 23 -0.87 3.35 12.37
N PRO A 24 -2.16 3.65 12.08
CA PRO A 24 -2.84 4.84 12.54
C PRO A 24 -2.81 5.04 14.07
N ALA A 25 -2.72 3.95 14.84
CA ALA A 25 -2.64 4.04 16.30
C ALA A 25 -1.31 4.65 16.77
N GLN A 26 -0.24 4.51 15.98
CA GLN A 26 1.10 5.02 16.28
C GLN A 26 1.38 6.37 15.61
N THR A 27 0.66 6.70 14.54
CA THR A 27 0.87 7.92 13.74
C THR A 27 -0.16 9.02 14.00
N GLY A 28 -1.00 8.88 15.04
CA GLY A 28 -2.06 9.85 15.34
C GLY A 28 -3.14 9.92 14.26
N GLY A 29 -3.47 8.79 13.64
CA GLY A 29 -4.48 8.68 12.60
C GLY A 29 -3.98 8.95 11.18
N ARG A 30 -2.72 9.37 11.00
CA ARG A 30 -2.12 9.58 9.67
C ARG A 30 -1.79 8.26 9.00
N ILE A 31 -1.95 8.18 7.69
CA ILE A 31 -1.62 6.98 6.92
C ILE A 31 -0.78 7.30 5.70
N LEU A 32 0.07 6.34 5.34
CA LEU A 32 0.68 6.18 4.03
C LEU A 32 0.06 4.95 3.35
N LEU A 33 -0.30 5.07 2.09
CA LEU A 33 -0.79 3.97 1.27
C LEU A 33 -0.06 3.95 -0.06
N ALA A 34 0.28 2.75 -0.53
CA ALA A 34 0.89 2.54 -1.84
C ALA A 34 0.03 1.57 -2.65
N ASN A 35 0.01 1.77 -3.98
CA ASN A 35 -0.75 0.92 -4.87
C ASN A 35 0.12 -0.16 -5.52
N LEU A 36 -0.53 -1.25 -5.89
CA LEU A 36 0.05 -2.32 -6.69
C LEU A 36 -0.24 -2.06 -8.17
N THR A 37 0.79 -2.12 -9.00
CA THR A 37 0.70 -1.91 -10.45
C THR A 37 1.62 -2.86 -11.20
N THR A 38 1.33 -3.10 -12.48
CA THR A 38 2.25 -3.83 -13.34
C THR A 38 3.55 -3.04 -13.52
N LEU A 39 4.68 -3.74 -13.53
CA LEU A 39 5.97 -3.18 -13.91
C LEU A 39 5.94 -2.88 -15.42
N THR A 40 5.60 -1.65 -15.78
CA THR A 40 5.68 -1.14 -17.16
C THR A 40 6.60 0.06 -17.21
N GLU A 41 7.05 0.46 -18.40
CA GLU A 41 8.04 1.53 -18.60
C GLU A 41 7.67 2.89 -17.94
N GLY A 42 6.40 3.10 -17.56
CA GLY A 42 5.91 4.30 -16.86
C GLY A 42 5.86 4.21 -15.32
N CYS A 43 6.24 3.08 -14.72
CA CYS A 43 6.39 2.91 -13.27
C CYS A 43 7.47 1.87 -13.00
N VAL A 44 8.73 2.33 -12.95
CA VAL A 44 9.91 1.48 -12.75
C VAL A 44 10.27 1.42 -11.26
N ASP A 45 9.26 1.34 -10.40
CA ASP A 45 9.55 1.03 -9.01
C ASP A 45 9.93 -0.45 -8.96
N ASP A 46 11.19 -0.77 -8.73
CA ASP A 46 11.68 -2.15 -8.65
C ASP A 46 12.09 -2.54 -7.22
N ALA A 47 11.91 -1.63 -6.26
CA ALA A 47 12.27 -1.83 -4.86
C ALA A 47 11.47 -3.00 -4.24
N CYS A 48 10.24 -3.23 -4.69
CA CYS A 48 9.43 -4.37 -4.26
C CYS A 48 8.63 -4.97 -5.43
N VAL A 49 9.15 -6.04 -6.01
CA VAL A 49 8.42 -6.86 -6.99
C VAL A 49 7.77 -8.06 -6.28
N LEU A 50 6.48 -8.21 -6.51
CA LEU A 50 5.60 -9.24 -6.02
C LEU A 50 5.13 -10.15 -7.16
N SER A 51 4.78 -11.38 -6.81
CA SER A 51 4.29 -12.41 -7.70
C SER A 51 2.99 -13.03 -7.16
N PRO A 52 2.29 -13.87 -7.93
CA PRO A 52 1.14 -14.62 -7.43
C PRO A 52 1.42 -15.47 -6.17
N ALA A 53 2.68 -15.85 -5.93
CA ALA A 53 3.09 -16.56 -4.71
C ALA A 53 3.13 -15.66 -3.47
N ASP A 54 3.35 -14.35 -3.64
CA ASP A 54 3.35 -13.37 -2.56
C ASP A 54 1.92 -12.94 -2.18
N TYR A 55 1.00 -12.89 -3.13
CA TYR A 55 -0.38 -12.51 -2.90
C TYR A 55 -1.32 -13.10 -3.96
N SER A 56 -2.30 -13.88 -3.52
CA SER A 56 -3.15 -14.70 -4.39
C SER A 56 -4.05 -13.92 -5.35
N LEU A 57 -4.26 -12.61 -5.13
CA LEU A 57 -5.01 -11.76 -6.07
C LEU A 57 -4.17 -11.25 -7.24
N LEU A 58 -2.86 -11.47 -7.22
CA LEU A 58 -1.97 -11.14 -8.33
C LEU A 58 -1.99 -12.25 -9.37
N THR A 59 -2.02 -11.86 -10.65
CA THR A 59 -2.01 -12.79 -11.79
C THR A 59 -0.71 -12.76 -12.58
N HIS A 60 0.18 -11.80 -12.26
CA HIS A 60 1.45 -11.57 -12.92
C HIS A 60 2.40 -10.81 -11.98
N ALA A 61 3.66 -10.68 -12.39
CA ALA A 61 4.64 -9.87 -11.68
C ALA A 61 4.13 -8.43 -11.53
N THR A 62 4.09 -7.94 -10.30
CA THR A 62 3.47 -6.68 -9.91
C THR A 62 4.43 -5.94 -9.01
N THR A 63 4.58 -4.63 -9.20
CA THR A 63 5.37 -3.80 -8.31
C THR A 63 4.50 -2.99 -7.35
N VAL A 64 5.06 -2.68 -6.18
CA VAL A 64 4.54 -1.64 -5.29
C VAL A 64 5.04 -0.29 -5.80
N ALA A 65 4.11 0.58 -6.21
CA ALA A 65 4.44 1.91 -6.71
C ALA A 65 4.60 2.92 -5.57
N TYR A 66 5.73 2.90 -4.87
CA TYR A 66 6.05 3.87 -3.83
C TYR A 66 6.09 5.31 -4.38
N SER A 67 6.54 5.49 -5.62
CA SER A 67 6.50 6.77 -6.35
C SER A 67 5.10 7.39 -6.47
N ARG A 68 4.05 6.57 -6.29
CA ARG A 68 2.63 6.98 -6.34
C ARG A 68 1.95 6.87 -4.98
N ALA A 69 2.73 6.69 -3.91
CA ALA A 69 2.19 6.58 -2.57
C ALA A 69 1.46 7.87 -2.16
N GLN A 70 0.36 7.71 -1.45
CA GLN A 70 -0.47 8.80 -0.96
C GLN A 70 -0.44 8.86 0.55
N THR A 71 -0.49 10.08 1.08
CA THR A 71 -0.68 10.31 2.51
C THR A 71 -2.09 10.84 2.77
N GLY A 72 -2.63 10.53 3.94
CA GLY A 72 -3.98 10.96 4.32
C GLY A 72 -4.26 10.59 5.77
N THR A 73 -5.53 10.42 6.10
CA THR A 73 -5.96 9.94 7.42
C THR A 73 -6.78 8.66 7.30
N ALA A 74 -6.72 7.83 8.34
CA ALA A 74 -7.54 6.63 8.43
C ALA A 74 -9.04 6.94 8.40
N ALA A 75 -9.44 8.12 8.90
CA ALA A 75 -10.82 8.60 8.87
C ALA A 75 -11.30 8.86 7.43
N ILE A 76 -10.54 9.63 6.64
CA ILE A 76 -10.90 9.91 5.24
C ILE A 76 -10.92 8.61 4.41
N LEU A 77 -9.96 7.70 4.62
CA LEU A 77 -9.99 6.42 3.92
C LEU A 77 -11.19 5.56 4.33
N GLN A 78 -11.64 5.64 5.58
CA GLN A 78 -12.86 4.97 6.03
C GLN A 78 -14.10 5.57 5.37
N GLU A 79 -14.21 6.90 5.27
CA GLU A 79 -15.29 7.58 4.53
C GLU A 79 -15.34 7.10 3.07
N LEU A 80 -14.20 7.04 2.39
CA LEU A 80 -14.14 6.53 1.00
C LEU A 80 -14.52 5.04 0.87
N VAL A 81 -14.34 4.25 1.93
CA VAL A 81 -14.83 2.86 1.96
C VAL A 81 -16.35 2.84 2.15
N ASP A 82 -16.87 3.69 3.02
CA ASP A 82 -18.29 3.77 3.33
C ASP A 82 -19.11 4.31 2.14
N ASP A 83 -18.53 5.24 1.38
CA ASP A 83 -19.09 5.78 0.12
C ASP A 83 -18.98 4.80 -1.06
N GLY A 84 -18.21 3.72 -0.90
CA GLY A 84 -18.05 2.66 -1.91
C GLY A 84 -17.00 2.95 -2.98
N ASP A 85 -16.20 4.01 -2.85
CA ASP A 85 -15.07 4.30 -3.73
C ASP A 85 -13.92 3.30 -3.53
N PHE A 86 -13.75 2.82 -2.30
CA PHE A 86 -12.87 1.72 -1.95
C PHE A 86 -13.64 0.54 -1.38
N ARG A 87 -13.12 -0.67 -1.63
CA ARG A 87 -13.59 -1.89 -0.99
C ARG A 87 -12.45 -2.58 -0.29
N VAL A 88 -12.60 -2.91 1.00
CA VAL A 88 -11.65 -3.78 1.70
C VAL A 88 -11.74 -5.18 1.10
N ILE A 89 -10.59 -5.75 0.74
CA ILE A 89 -10.46 -7.08 0.13
C ILE A 89 -9.60 -7.99 1.01
N THR A 90 -9.35 -9.22 0.55
CA THR A 90 -8.45 -10.17 1.21
C THR A 90 -7.14 -9.48 1.61
N PRO A 91 -6.76 -9.46 2.89
CA PRO A 91 -5.53 -8.83 3.32
C PRO A 91 -4.31 -9.45 2.64
N ILE A 92 -3.29 -8.62 2.39
CA ILE A 92 -1.99 -9.14 1.95
C ILE A 92 -1.37 -9.99 3.06
N PRO A 93 -0.72 -11.13 2.76
CA PRO A 93 -0.08 -11.96 3.78
C PRO A 93 0.97 -11.18 4.58
N ALA A 94 1.11 -11.50 5.88
CA ALA A 94 2.02 -10.79 6.78
C ALA A 94 3.48 -10.83 6.31
N THR A 95 3.94 -11.96 5.77
CA THR A 95 5.28 -12.09 5.19
C THR A 95 5.50 -11.14 4.01
N THR A 96 4.48 -11.01 3.15
CA THR A 96 4.51 -10.09 2.02
C THR A 96 4.43 -8.64 2.49
N LEU A 97 3.63 -8.34 3.50
CA LEU A 97 3.59 -7.00 4.10
C LEU A 97 4.96 -6.59 4.65
N ALA A 98 5.64 -7.47 5.38
CA ALA A 98 7.00 -7.20 5.89
C ALA A 98 7.96 -6.85 4.75
N LYS A 99 7.98 -7.65 3.66
CA LYS A 99 8.75 -7.37 2.45
C LYS A 99 8.45 -5.98 1.85
N ILE A 100 7.18 -5.56 1.83
CA ILE A 100 6.77 -4.25 1.35
C ILE A 100 7.26 -3.13 2.27
N LEU A 101 7.18 -3.30 3.58
CA LEU A 101 7.65 -2.30 4.56
C LEU A 101 9.17 -2.13 4.50
N GLU A 102 9.93 -3.22 4.40
CA GLU A 102 11.40 -3.18 4.24
C GLU A 102 11.83 -2.45 2.96
N ALA A 103 11.12 -2.67 1.87
CA ALA A 103 11.38 -1.97 0.61
C ALA A 103 10.96 -0.49 0.68
N ALA A 104 9.86 -0.16 1.36
CA ALA A 104 9.42 1.22 1.59
C ALA A 104 10.47 2.05 2.35
N GLN A 105 11.15 1.46 3.33
CA GLN A 105 12.21 2.14 4.07
C GLN A 105 13.45 2.45 3.21
N ARG A 106 13.76 1.59 2.22
CA ARG A 106 14.98 1.67 1.41
C ARG A 106 14.81 2.41 0.09
N THR A 107 13.61 2.43 -0.49
CA THR A 107 13.35 3.08 -1.79
C THR A 107 13.69 4.57 -1.74
N ARG A 108 14.06 5.13 -2.90
CA ARG A 108 14.27 6.58 -3.07
C ARG A 108 12.99 7.32 -3.46
N GLU A 109 11.93 6.58 -3.74
CA GLU A 109 10.65 7.11 -4.22
C GLU A 109 9.76 7.67 -3.10
N LEU A 110 10.06 7.33 -1.84
CA LEU A 110 9.42 7.95 -0.67
C LEU A 110 10.33 9.03 -0.09
N SER A 111 9.75 10.18 0.21
CA SER A 111 10.40 11.22 1.01
C SER A 111 10.63 10.75 2.45
N ASP A 112 11.55 11.41 3.16
CA ASP A 112 11.82 11.11 4.58
C ASP A 112 10.54 11.22 5.44
N SER A 113 9.73 12.25 5.20
CA SER A 113 8.45 12.44 5.89
C SER A 113 7.43 11.32 5.65
N GLN A 114 7.48 10.65 4.49
CA GLN A 114 6.66 9.47 4.22
C GLN A 114 7.23 8.23 4.90
N LYS A 115 8.57 8.07 4.93
CA LYS A 115 9.24 6.96 5.61
C LYS A 115 9.01 6.97 7.12
N GLU A 116 8.89 8.14 7.73
CA GLU A 116 8.47 8.29 9.13
C GLU A 116 7.08 7.69 9.43
N LEU A 117 6.21 7.61 8.42
CA LEU A 117 4.89 7.00 8.56
C LEU A 117 4.90 5.48 8.31
N VAL A 118 5.96 4.92 7.72
CA VAL A 118 6.04 3.49 7.45
C VAL A 118 6.21 2.75 8.76
N ALA A 119 5.34 1.77 9.01
CA ALA A 119 5.40 0.96 10.23
C ALA A 119 6.72 0.20 10.33
N ALA A 120 7.21 0.03 11.56
CA ALA A 120 8.38 -0.80 11.83
C ALA A 120 8.08 -2.27 11.47
N VAL A 121 9.08 -2.95 10.91
CA VAL A 121 9.04 -4.40 10.71
C VAL A 121 9.33 -5.04 12.06
N ALA A 122 8.41 -5.89 12.53
CA ALA A 122 8.54 -6.63 13.78
C ALA A 122 9.41 -7.88 13.63
#